data_AF-A0A257LP84-F1
#
_entry.id   AF-A0A257LP84-F1
#
_cell.length_a   1.000
_cell.length_b   1.000
_cell.length_c   1.000
_cell.angle_alpha   90.00
_cell.angle_beta   90.00
_cell.angle_gamma   90.00
#
_symmetry.space_group_name_H-M   'P 1'
#
loop_
_entity.id
_entity.type
_entity.pdbx_description
1 polymer ?
#
loop_
_entity_poly.entity_id
_entity_poly.type
_entity_poly.pdbx_seq_one_letter_code
_entity_poly.pdbx_strand_id
1 'polypeptide(L)'
;MTHATKPGQVQARELLSLLFATAIASAQPSRCIPAHLPPPQSLGRGRLIVIGAGKASAAMARAVEDHWTGSADQLSGLVVTRYGHGVP
;
A
#
# COMPACT_ATOMS: atom_id res chain seq x y z
N MET A 1 -26.12 -29.53 -16.86
CA MET A 1 -25.59 -30.21 -15.66
C MET A 1 -25.27 -29.15 -14.61
N THR A 2 -26.26 -28.78 -13.81
CA THR A 2 -26.13 -27.81 -12.71
C THR A 2 -25.63 -28.56 -11.48
N HIS A 3 -24.36 -28.37 -11.11
CA HIS A 3 -23.85 -28.85 -9.83
C HIS A 3 -24.51 -28.04 -8.71
N ALA A 4 -25.51 -28.62 -8.06
CA ALA A 4 -26.12 -28.06 -6.85
C ALA A 4 -25.03 -27.97 -5.76
N THR A 5 -24.71 -26.74 -5.36
CA THR A 5 -23.72 -26.45 -4.31
C THR A 5 -24.29 -26.84 -2.96
N LYS A 6 -23.61 -27.71 -2.20
CA LYS A 6 -23.99 -28.02 -0.82
C LYS A 6 -23.84 -26.77 0.07
N PRO A 7 -24.74 -26.53 1.05
CA PRO A 7 -24.54 -25.47 2.02
C PRO A 7 -23.21 -25.71 2.76
N GLY A 8 -22.28 -24.75 2.64
CA GLY A 8 -20.91 -24.85 3.16
C GLY A 8 -19.80 -25.06 2.11
N GLN A 9 -20.13 -25.27 0.82
CA GLN A 9 -19.13 -25.28 -0.24
C GLN A 9 -19.11 -23.95 -0.99
N VAL A 10 -18.03 -23.19 -0.84
CA VAL A 10 -17.76 -22.03 -1.71
C VAL A 10 -17.48 -22.57 -3.12
N GLN A 11 -18.16 -22.02 -4.13
CA GLN A 11 -17.91 -22.43 -5.51
C GLN A 11 -16.47 -22.06 -5.87
N ALA A 12 -15.75 -22.94 -6.57
CA ALA A 12 -14.32 -22.72 -6.86
C ALA A 12 -14.02 -21.34 -7.47
N ARG A 13 -14.91 -20.85 -8.35
CA ARG A 13 -14.83 -19.50 -8.92
C ARG A 13 -14.92 -18.38 -7.88
N GLU A 14 -15.84 -18.49 -6.92
CA GLU A 14 -16.01 -17.50 -5.85
C GLU A 14 -14.79 -17.48 -4.94
N LEU A 15 -14.27 -18.65 -4.57
CA LEU A 15 -13.06 -18.76 -3.77
C LEU A 15 -11.86 -18.11 -4.48
N LEU A 16 -11.65 -18.44 -5.76
CA LEU A 16 -10.54 -17.86 -6.53
C LEU A 16 -10.68 -16.35 -6.71
N SER A 17 -11.91 -15.86 -6.91
CA SER A 17 -12.17 -14.42 -7.01
C SER A 17 -11.89 -13.70 -5.69
N LEU A 18 -12.25 -14.31 -4.56
CA LEU A 18 -11.95 -13.80 -3.22
C LEU A 18 -10.44 -13.77 -2.96
N LEU A 19 -9.72 -14.85 -3.29
CA LEU A 19 -8.27 -14.92 -3.16
C LEU A 19 -7.57 -13.84 -4.00
N PHE A 20 -8.03 -13.65 -5.23
CA PHE A 20 -7.51 -12.61 -6.12
C PHE A 20 -7.73 -11.21 -5.56
N ALA A 21 -8.95 -10.90 -5.11
CA ALA A 21 -9.26 -9.62 -4.49
C ALA A 21 -8.43 -9.38 -3.22
N THR A 22 -8.23 -10.43 -2.42
CA THR A 22 -7.39 -10.38 -1.21
C THR A 22 -5.93 -10.10 -1.53
N ALA A 23 -5.38 -10.73 -2.57
CA ALA A 23 -4.01 -10.51 -3.02
C ALA A 23 -3.79 -9.09 -3.59
N ILE A 24 -4.76 -8.56 -4.34
CA ILE A 24 -4.71 -7.15 -4.76
C ILE A 24 -4.73 -6.24 -3.54
N ALA A 25 -5.63 -6.53 -2.60
CA ALA A 25 -5.81 -5.69 -1.43
C ALA A 25 -4.56 -5.69 -0.55
N SER A 26 -3.85 -6.81 -0.40
CA SER A 26 -2.60 -6.86 0.39
C SER A 26 -1.46 -6.07 -0.24
N ALA A 27 -1.44 -5.93 -1.57
CA ALA A 27 -0.45 -5.15 -2.30
C ALA A 27 -0.77 -3.64 -2.35
N GLN A 28 -1.87 -3.18 -1.74
CA GLN A 28 -2.20 -1.75 -1.72
C GLN A 28 -1.20 -0.98 -0.86
N PRO A 29 -0.66 0.16 -1.34
CA PRO A 29 0.34 0.93 -0.59
C PRO A 29 -0.09 1.31 0.82
N SER A 30 -1.35 1.71 1.00
CA SER A 30 -1.92 2.07 2.31
C SER A 30 -1.94 0.92 3.32
N ARG A 31 -1.81 -0.34 2.87
CA ARG A 31 -1.78 -1.52 3.75
C ARG A 31 -0.37 -2.05 3.96
N CYS A 32 0.45 -2.08 2.92
CA CYS A 32 1.78 -2.66 3.01
C CYS A 32 2.83 -1.70 3.56
N ILE A 33 2.77 -0.40 3.23
CA ILE A 33 3.78 0.59 3.64
C ILE A 33 3.84 0.83 5.17
N PRO A 34 2.71 1.00 5.89
CA PRO A 34 2.77 1.44 7.30
C PRO A 34 3.58 0.51 8.21
N ALA A 35 3.52 -0.80 7.96
CA ALA A 35 4.25 -1.81 8.72
C ALA A 35 5.78 -1.73 8.54
N HIS A 36 6.26 -1.01 7.53
CA HIS A 36 7.69 -0.88 7.21
C HIS A 36 8.25 0.50 7.53
N LEU A 37 7.43 1.43 8.02
CA LEU A 37 7.91 2.74 8.44
C LEU A 37 8.70 2.61 9.75
N PRO A 38 9.88 3.25 9.86
CA PRO A 38 10.58 3.31 11.12
C PRO A 38 9.74 4.13 12.11
N PRO A 39 9.74 3.79 13.42
CA PRO A 39 9.12 4.65 14.41
C PRO A 39 9.88 6.00 14.44
N PRO A 40 9.20 7.16 14.49
CA PRO A 40 9.87 8.46 14.44
C PRO A 40 10.96 8.65 15.50
N GLN A 41 10.77 8.04 16.69
CA GLN A 41 11.72 8.12 17.79
C GLN A 41 13.06 7.46 17.46
N SER A 42 13.10 6.46 16.59
CA SER A 42 14.35 5.80 16.20
C SER A 42 15.24 6.67 15.31
N LEU A 43 14.70 7.76 14.74
CA LEU A 43 15.48 8.69 13.91
C LEU A 43 16.26 9.71 14.74
N GLY A 44 15.90 9.95 16.01
CA GLY A 44 16.52 10.98 16.84
C GLY A 44 16.44 12.37 16.18
N ARG A 45 17.59 12.94 15.83
CA ARG A 45 17.70 14.22 15.08
C ARG A 45 17.73 14.05 13.57
N GLY A 46 17.60 12.82 13.07
CA GLY A 46 17.61 12.46 11.67
C GLY A 46 16.27 12.74 10.97
N ARG A 47 16.23 12.40 9.68
CA ARG A 47 15.07 12.58 8.80
C ARG A 47 14.78 11.31 8.01
N LEU A 48 13.51 11.05 7.72
CA LEU A 48 13.07 10.05 6.75
C LEU A 48 13.06 10.68 5.36
N ILE A 49 13.85 10.10 4.45
CA ILE A 49 13.91 10.52 3.05
C ILE A 49 13.20 9.48 2.18
N VAL A 50 12.14 9.90 1.48
CA VAL A 50 11.39 9.03 0.57
C VAL A 50 11.89 9.25 -0.86
N ILE A 51 12.44 8.21 -1.47
CA ILE A 51 12.89 8.23 -2.87
C ILE A 51 12.20 7.09 -3.61
N GLY A 52 11.63 7.37 -4.77
CA GLY A 52 10.92 6.35 -5.54
C GLY A 52 10.81 6.66 -7.02
N ALA A 53 10.82 5.61 -7.84
CA ALA A 53 10.59 5.72 -9.26
C ALA A 53 9.71 4.55 -9.73
N GLY A 54 8.62 4.85 -10.44
CA GLY A 54 7.73 3.83 -10.96
C GLY A 54 6.26 4.21 -10.97
N LYS A 55 5.44 3.34 -11.56
CA LYS A 55 4.01 3.57 -11.79
C LYS A 55 3.22 3.83 -10.50
N ALA A 56 3.65 3.23 -9.39
CA ALA A 56 2.98 3.33 -8.10
C ALA A 56 3.66 4.31 -7.14
N SER A 57 4.80 4.92 -7.52
CA SER A 57 5.64 5.65 -6.56
C SER A 57 4.95 6.86 -5.94
N ALA A 58 4.07 7.55 -6.68
CA ALA A 58 3.25 8.62 -6.11
C ALA A 58 2.30 8.10 -5.01
N ALA A 59 1.51 7.06 -5.30
CA ALA A 59 0.61 6.46 -4.32
C ALA A 59 1.35 5.85 -3.11
N MET A 60 2.54 5.30 -3.33
CA MET A 60 3.39 4.78 -2.24
C MET A 60 3.94 5.91 -1.37
N ALA A 61 4.42 7.01 -1.95
CA ALA A 61 4.85 8.18 -1.19
C ALA A 61 3.71 8.77 -0.36
N ARG A 62 2.52 8.89 -0.94
CA ARG A 62 1.33 9.35 -0.22
C ARG A 62 0.98 8.46 0.97
N ALA A 63 1.10 7.14 0.80
CA ALA A 63 0.91 6.21 1.90
C ALA A 63 1.94 6.40 3.04
N VAL A 64 3.18 6.81 2.73
CA VAL A 64 4.16 7.22 3.74
C VAL A 64 3.68 8.48 4.46
N GLU A 65 3.29 9.52 3.72
CA GLU A 65 2.84 10.80 4.28
C GLU A 65 1.61 10.62 5.19
N ASP A 66 0.61 9.85 4.74
CA ASP A 66 -0.62 9.59 5.50
C ASP A 66 -0.39 8.80 6.80
N HIS A 67 0.69 8.01 6.89
CA HIS A 67 1.00 7.15 8.05
C HIS A 67 2.23 7.59 8.85
N TRP A 68 2.91 8.66 8.43
CA TRP A 68 4.04 9.20 9.18
C TRP A 68 3.53 9.92 10.43
N THR A 69 3.98 9.45 11.59
CA THR A 69 3.58 10.01 12.89
C THR A 69 4.62 10.95 13.50
N GLY A 70 5.74 11.19 12.80
CA GLY A 70 6.77 12.13 13.21
C GLY A 70 6.42 13.57 12.83
N SER A 71 7.30 14.51 13.16
CA SER A 71 7.09 15.90 12.76
C SER A 71 7.30 16.09 11.25
N ALA A 72 6.61 17.08 10.67
CA ALA A 72 6.62 17.32 9.23
C ALA A 72 8.02 17.71 8.69
N ASP A 73 8.85 18.36 9.49
CA ASP A 73 10.24 18.70 9.15
C ASP A 73 11.18 17.49 9.09
N GLN A 74 10.76 16.36 9.66
CA GLN A 74 11.51 15.10 9.61
C GLN A 74 11.23 14.27 8.36
N LEU A 75 10.20 14.60 7.58
CA LEU A 75 9.86 13.88 6.35
C LEU A 75 10.13 14.76 5.13
N SER A 76 10.88 14.22 4.17
CA SER A 76 11.07 14.87 2.87
C SER A 76 11.35 13.83 1.80
N GLY A 77 11.28 14.20 0.52
CA GLY A 77 11.52 13.23 -0.54
C GLY A 77 11.21 13.72 -1.93
N LEU A 78 11.44 12.84 -2.89
CA LEU A 78 11.06 13.02 -4.28
C LEU A 78 10.70 11.67 -4.88
N VAL A 79 9.58 11.63 -5.59
CA VAL A 79 9.20 10.48 -6.40
C VAL A 79 8.90 10.85 -7.84
N VAL A 80 9.18 9.92 -8.74
CA VAL A 80 8.83 10.06 -10.16
C VAL A 80 7.82 8.98 -10.55
N THR A 81 6.76 9.40 -11.22
CA THR A 81 5.70 8.54 -11.75
C THR A 81 5.35 8.96 -13.18
N ARG A 82 4.46 8.21 -13.83
CA ARG A 82 3.97 8.52 -15.17
C ARG A 82 3.04 9.74 -15.13
N TYR A 83 2.91 10.43 -16.26
CA TYR A 83 1.96 11.55 -16.40
C TYR A 83 0.52 11.14 -16.05
N GLY A 84 -0.22 12.05 -15.41
CA GLY A 84 -1.59 11.81 -14.97
C GLY A 84 -1.72 10.89 -13.74
N HIS A 85 -0.61 10.42 -13.17
CA HIS A 85 -0.59 9.57 -11.96
C HIS A 85 -0.03 10.29 -10.73
N GLY A 86 0.06 11.62 -10.77
CA GLY A 86 0.32 12.42 -9.57
C GLY A 86 -0.82 12.24 -8.57
N VAL A 87 -0.49 12.25 -7.28
CA VAL A 87 -1.45 12.21 -6.18
C VAL A 87 -1.42 13.57 -5.47
N PRO A 88 -2.57 14.10 -5.00
CA PRO A 88 -2.63 15.31 -4.19
C PRO A 88 -1.91 15.15 -2.85
#